data_AF-A0A1B2HKR0-F1
#
_entry.id   AF-A0A1B2HKR0-F1
#
_cell.length_a   1.000
_cell.length_b   1.000
_cell.length_c   1.000
_cell.angle_alpha   90.00
_cell.angle_beta   90.00
_cell.angle_gamma   90.00
#
_symmetry.space_group_name_H-M   'P 1'
#
loop_
_entity.id
_entity.type
_entity.pdbx_description
1 polymer ?
#
loop_
_entity_poly.entity_id
_entity_poly.type
_entity_poly.pdbx_seq_one_letter_code
_entity_poly.pdbx_strand_id
1 'polypeptide(L)' 'MNTQALGVEQYVAGMRAALDDLPPHEVAEIMEDVEAHVAELTSELGEGETLEQRLGPPEQYAQELRQAAGYPRGPSGCR' A
#
# COMPACT_ATOMS: atom_id res chain seq x y z
N MET A 1 -2.95 18.86 13.66
CA MET A 1 -2.39 17.49 13.85
C MET A 1 -2.39 16.84 12.48
N ASN A 2 -1.24 16.40 11.96
CA ASN A 2 -1.13 15.78 10.63
C ASN A 2 -1.60 14.32 10.67
N THR A 3 -2.86 14.11 11.03
CA THR A 3 -3.47 12.77 11.12
C THR A 3 -3.44 12.06 9.76
N GLN A 4 -3.55 12.83 8.68
CA GLN A 4 -3.38 12.37 7.30
C GLN A 4 -1.99 11.80 7.03
N ALA A 5 -0.90 12.46 7.46
CA ALA A 5 0.46 11.94 7.29
C ALA A 5 0.67 10.62 8.04
N LEU A 6 0.17 10.52 9.28
CA LEU A 6 0.21 9.29 10.07
C LEU A 6 -0.62 8.14 9.44
N GLY A 7 -1.69 8.47 8.71
CA GLY A 7 -2.49 7.50 7.96
C GLY A 7 -1.73 6.94 6.76
N VAL A 8 -1.05 7.81 6.00
CA VAL A 8 -0.20 7.39 4.88
C VAL A 8 0.93 6.48 5.34
N GLU A 9 1.68 6.87 6.37
CA GLU A 9 2.80 6.08 6.88
C GLU A 9 2.36 4.69 7.34
N GLN A 10 1.22 4.58 8.04
CA GLN A 10 0.65 3.30 8.46
C GLN A 10 0.20 2.44 7.28
N TYR A 11 -0.44 3.06 6.28
CA TYR A 11 -0.88 2.37 5.07
C TYR A 11 0.31 1.78 4.30
N VAL A 12 1.33 2.61 4.05
CA VAL A 12 2.59 2.23 3.38
C VAL A 12 3.33 1.14 4.14
N ALA A 13 3.37 1.22 5.48
CA ALA A 13 3.97 0.17 6.31
C ALA A 13 3.22 -1.17 6.18
N GLY A 14 1.89 -1.15 6.16
CA GLY A 14 1.08 -2.36 5.92
C GLY A 14 1.33 -2.98 4.56
N MET A 15 1.49 -2.16 3.52
CA MET A 15 1.85 -2.63 2.18
C MET A 15 3.22 -3.30 2.15
N ARG A 16 4.24 -2.67 2.75
CA ARG A 16 5.60 -3.26 2.84
C ARG A 16 5.59 -4.60 3.57
N ALA A 17 4.81 -4.73 4.64
CA ALA A 17 4.67 -6.00 5.35
C ALA A 17 4.01 -7.10 4.49
N ALA A 18 2.99 -6.75 3.69
CA ALA A 18 2.35 -7.70 2.77
C ALA A 18 3.25 -8.12 1.58
N LEU A 19 4.24 -7.28 1.25
CA LEU A 19 5.22 -7.52 0.19
C LEU A 19 6.55 -8.11 0.70
N ASP A 20 6.73 -8.32 2.00
CA ASP A 20 8.00 -8.78 2.62
C ASP A 20 8.51 -10.14 2.08
N ASP A 21 7.62 -10.93 1.49
CA ASP A 21 7.95 -12.19 0.81
C ASP A 21 8.65 -12.01 -0.55
N LEU A 22 8.60 -10.81 -1.15
CA LEU A 22 9.33 -10.49 -2.38
C LEU A 22 10.78 -10.07 -2.08
N PRO A 23 11.68 -10.20 -3.07
CA PRO A 23 13.01 -9.60 -2.97
C PRO A 23 12.94 -8.10 -2.66
N PRO A 24 13.82 -7.56 -1.80
CA PRO A 24 13.74 -6.16 -1.38
C PRO A 24 13.90 -5.15 -2.53
N HIS A 25 14.55 -5.53 -3.63
CA HIS A 25 14.64 -4.67 -4.82
C HIS A 25 13.28 -4.53 -5.52
N GLU A 26 12.57 -5.65 -5.72
CA GLU A 26 11.22 -5.65 -6.31
C GLU A 26 10.22 -4.87 -5.44
N VAL A 27 10.31 -5.06 -4.11
CA VAL A 27 9.48 -4.28 -3.18
C VAL A 27 9.76 -2.79 -3.33
N ALA A 28 11.03 -2.39 -3.42
CA ALA A 28 11.38 -0.98 -3.59
C ALA A 28 10.83 -0.41 -4.90
N GLU A 29 10.94 -1.14 -6.03
CA GLU A 29 10.40 -0.70 -7.31
C GLU A 29 8.87 -0.56 -7.29
N ILE A 30 8.15 -1.54 -6.75
CA ILE A 30 6.69 -1.48 -6.61
C ILE A 30 6.27 -0.33 -5.69
N MET A 31 6.98 -0.16 -4.56
CA MET A 31 6.65 0.87 -3.59
C MET A 31 6.94 2.28 -4.10
N GLU A 32 7.96 2.48 -4.94
CA GLU A 32 8.26 3.79 -5.55
C GLU A 32 7.06 4.31 -6.37
N ASP A 33 6.48 3.46 -7.23
CA ASP A 33 5.31 3.80 -8.05
C ASP A 33 4.07 4.10 -7.18
N VAL A 34 3.86 3.27 -6.17
CA VAL A 34 2.75 3.42 -5.20
C VAL A 34 2.87 4.69 -4.38
N GLU A 35 4.06 4.99 -3.87
CA GLU A 35 4.28 6.16 -3.00
C GLU A 35 3.94 7.45 -3.75
N ALA A 36 4.24 7.52 -5.06
CA ALA A 36 3.78 8.59 -5.92
C ALA A 36 2.24 8.64 -6.03
N HIS A 37 1.60 7.51 -6.35
CA HIS A 37 0.14 7.43 -6.49
C HIS A 37 -0.61 7.78 -5.20
N VAL A 38 -0.12 7.29 -4.05
CA VAL A 38 -0.70 7.54 -2.74
C VAL A 38 -0.57 9.01 -2.33
N ALA A 39 0.54 9.66 -2.67
CA ALA A 39 0.71 11.09 -2.41
C ALA A 39 -0.30 11.96 -3.19
N GLU A 40 -0.59 11.59 -4.44
CA GLU A 40 -1.63 12.23 -5.24
C GLU A 40 -3.02 12.02 -4.60
N LEU A 41 -3.37 10.77 -4.27
CA LEU A 41 -4.64 10.45 -3.62
C LEU A 41 -4.81 11.17 -2.28
N THR A 42 -3.75 11.28 -1.49
CA THR A 42 -3.77 11.97 -0.19
C THR A 42 -4.02 13.46 -0.34
N SER A 43 -3.60 14.05 -1.46
CA SER A 43 -3.88 15.46 -1.77
C SER A 43 -5.34 15.68 -2.18
N GLU A 44 -6.00 14.64 -2.69
CA GLU A 44 -7.42 14.66 -3.07
C GLU A 44 -8.38 14.22 -1.95
N LEU A 45 -7.87 13.58 -0.89
CA LEU A 45 -8.68 13.08 0.21
C LEU A 45 -9.30 14.23 1.03
N GLY A 46 -10.60 14.12 1.31
CA GLY A 46 -11.31 15.05 2.18
C GLY A 46 -10.93 14.91 3.65
N GLU A 47 -11.26 15.92 4.46
CA GLU A 47 -11.06 15.87 5.90
C GLU A 47 -11.81 14.70 6.53
N GLY A 48 -11.07 13.75 7.12
CA GLY A 48 -11.64 12.55 7.76
C GLY A 48 -11.79 11.34 6.85
N GLU A 49 -11.44 11.45 5.56
CA GLU A 49 -11.28 10.28 4.70
C GLU A 49 -9.89 9.65 4.88
N THR A 50 -9.81 8.35 4.63
CA THR A 50 -8.59 7.55 4.74
C THR A 50 -8.31 6.80 3.45
N LEU A 51 -7.04 6.50 3.19
CA LEU A 51 -6.66 5.64 2.06
C LEU A 51 -7.36 4.29 2.12
N GLU A 52 -7.55 3.73 3.32
CA GLU A 52 -8.25 2.46 3.49
C GLU A 52 -9.71 2.50 3.04
N GLN A 53 -10.40 3.63 3.18
CA GLN A 53 -11.78 3.79 2.69
C GLN A 53 -11.85 3.91 1.16
N ARG A 54 -10.80 4.45 0.54
CA ARG A 54 -10.76 4.71 -0.91
C ARG A 54 -10.16 3.55 -1.71
N LEU A 55 -9.07 2.95 -1.21
CA LEU A 55 -8.31 1.86 -1.84
C LEU A 55 -8.61 0.48 -1.24
N GLY A 56 -9.22 0.42 -0.05
CA GLY A 56 -9.34 -0.79 0.72
C GLY A 56 -8.13 -1.04 1.64
N PRO A 57 -8.06 -2.18 2.33
CA PRO A 57 -6.97 -2.47 3.25
C PRO A 57 -5.62 -2.59 2.50
N PRO A 58 -4.50 -2.15 3.12
CA PRO A 58 -3.19 -2.10 2.48
C PRO A 58 -2.71 -3.47 1.99
N GLU A 59 -3.07 -4.55 2.70
CA GLU A 59 -2.74 -5.92 2.30
C GLU A 59 -3.41 -6.32 0.98
N GLN A 60 -4.69 -5.98 0.78
CA GLN A 60 -5.38 -6.29 -0.47
C GLN A 60 -4.78 -5.50 -1.63
N TYR A 61 -4.55 -4.20 -1.40
CA TYR A 61 -3.95 -3.33 -2.41
C TYR A 61 -2.55 -3.79 -2.81
N ALA A 62 -1.71 -4.18 -1.85
CA ALA A 62 -0.41 -4.79 -2.10
C ALA A 62 -0.51 -6.06 -2.96
N GLN A 63 -1.50 -6.93 -2.69
CA GLN A 63 -1.71 -8.15 -3.48
C GLN A 63 -2.14 -7.86 -4.92
N GLU A 64 -2.92 -6.80 -5.15
CA GLU A 64 -3.25 -6.33 -6.51
C GLU A 64 -1.99 -5.85 -7.24
N LEU A 65 -1.13 -5.09 -6.56
CA LEU A 65 0.15 -4.62 -7.12
C LEU A 65 1.09 -5.76 -7.46
N ARG A 66 1.16 -6.80 -6.61
CA ARG A 66 1.91 -8.04 -6.92
C ARG A 66 1.44 -8.65 -8.23
N GLN A 67 0.13 -8.82 -8.39
CA GLN A 67 -0.44 -9.38 -9.61
C GLN A 67 -0.16 -8.51 -10.84
N ALA A 68 -0.24 -7.19 -10.69
CA ALA A 68 0.09 -6.24 -11.76
C ALA A 68 1.58 -6.34 -12.18
N ALA A 69 2.48 -6.56 -11.21
CA ALA A 69 3.90 -6.83 -11.44
C ALA A 69 4.19 -8.26 -11.92
N GLY A 70 3.17 -9.13 -12.05
CA GLY A 70 3.31 -10.51 -12.52
C GLY A 70 3.64 -11.53 -11.43
N TYR A 71 3.57 -11.15 -10.16
CA TYR A 71 3.74 -12.05 -9.02
C TYR A 71 2.41 -12.70 -8.61
N PRO A 72 2.44 -13.96 -8.13
CA PRO A 72 1.26 -14.56 -7.54
C PRO A 72 0.87 -13.80 -6.27
N ARG A 73 -0.42 -13.88 -5.89
CA ARG A 73 -0.84 -13.43 -4.56
C ARG A 73 0.00 -14.18 -3.52
N GLY A 74 0.64 -13.45 -2.62
CA GLY A 74 1.37 -14.04 -1.51
C GLY A 74 0.43 -14.89 -0.64
N PRO A 75 0.96 -15.72 0.27
CA PRO A 75 0.13 -16.53 1.14
C PRO A 75 -0.82 -15.61 1.93
N SER A 76 -2.09 -15.56 1.50
CA SER A 76 -3.17 -14.95 2.26
C SER A 76 -3.24 -15.72 3.56
N GLY A 77 -2.66 -15.16 4.63
CA GLY A 77 -2.35 -15.88 5.85
C GLY A 77 -3.56 -16.65 6.39
N CYS A 78 -3.62 -17.95 6.10
CA CYS A 78 -4.25 -18.89 7.02
C CYS A 78 -3.26 -19.07 8.17
N ARG A 79 -3.34 -18.22 9.18
CA ARG A 79 -2.72 -18.45 10.49
C ARG A 79 -3.80 -18.67 11.54
#